data_AF-Q49UN1-F1
#
_entry.id   AF-Q49UN1-F1
#
_cell.length_a   1.000
_cell.length_b   1.000
_cell.length_c   1.000
_cell.angle_alpha   90.00
_cell.angle_beta   90.00
_cell.angle_gamma   90.00
#
_symmetry.space_group_name_H-M   'P 1'
#
loop_
_entity.id
_entity.type
_entity.pdbx_description
1 polymer ?
#
loop_
_entity_poly.entity_id
_entity_poly.type
_entity_poly.pdbx_seq_one_letter_code
_entity_poly.pdbx_strand_id
1 'polypeptide(L)'
;MSQIESHKKEQQFSNLIRSYSKQHVGKGPEKVQVSFKGNWAIAYMTGALSKVEQFYLGDKQNEVMLHYNRTEKIKQLYSDIKLDEIGNARWS
;
A
#
# COMPACT_ATOMS: atom_id res chain seq x y z
N MET A 1 -17.11 -18.95 6.22
CA MET A 1 -17.49 -17.55 5.87
C MET A 1 -18.38 -17.60 4.66
N SER A 2 -19.49 -16.89 4.70
CA SER A 2 -20.33 -16.74 3.50
C SER A 2 -19.62 -15.89 2.46
N GLN A 3 -19.97 -16.05 1.19
CA GLN A 3 -19.38 -15.27 0.09
C GLN A 3 -19.61 -13.74 0.29
N ILE A 4 -20.75 -13.37 0.89
CA ILE A 4 -21.11 -11.99 1.22
C ILE A 4 -20.18 -11.40 2.30
N GLU A 5 -19.84 -12.18 3.32
CA GLU A 5 -18.90 -11.75 4.38
C GLU A 5 -17.48 -11.55 3.85
N SER A 6 -17.04 -12.41 2.93
CA SER A 6 -15.73 -12.28 2.27
C SER A 6 -15.63 -10.96 1.51
N HIS A 7 -16.62 -10.66 0.66
CA HIS A 7 -16.63 -9.42 -0.12
C HIS A 7 -16.72 -8.16 0.76
N LYS A 8 -17.47 -8.21 1.86
CA LYS A 8 -17.52 -7.10 2.82
C LYS A 8 -16.14 -6.84 3.44
N LYS A 9 -15.42 -7.90 3.84
CA LYS A 9 -14.07 -7.80 4.41
C LYS A 9 -13.06 -7.25 3.39
N GLU A 10 -13.10 -7.72 2.15
CA GLU A 10 -12.27 -7.21 1.04
C GLU A 10 -12.51 -5.73 0.77
N GLN A 11 -13.78 -5.31 0.77
CA GLN A 11 -14.14 -3.90 0.58
C GLN A 11 -13.66 -3.02 1.74
N GLN A 12 -13.84 -3.47 2.98
CA GLN A 12 -13.36 -2.74 4.16
C GLN A 12 -11.84 -2.58 4.14
N PHE A 13 -11.10 -3.64 3.80
CA PHE A 13 -9.65 -3.58 3.69
C PHE A 13 -9.20 -2.69 2.53
N SER A 14 -9.92 -2.72 1.39
CA SER A 14 -9.66 -1.82 0.27
C SER A 14 -9.81 -0.35 0.66
N ASN A 15 -10.83 -0.03 1.47
CA ASN A 15 -11.05 1.32 1.98
C ASN A 15 -9.95 1.75 2.96
N LEU A 16 -9.50 0.83 3.82
CA LEU A 16 -8.37 1.08 4.73
C LEU A 16 -7.10 1.46 3.95
N ILE A 17 -6.76 0.69 2.92
CA ILE A 17 -5.62 0.97 2.04
C ILE A 17 -5.74 2.37 1.42
N ARG A 18 -6.91 2.70 0.86
CA ARG A 18 -7.15 4.01 0.22
C ARG A 18 -6.93 5.16 1.20
N SER A 19 -7.49 5.06 2.40
CA SER A 19 -7.34 6.08 3.45
C SER A 19 -5.90 6.24 3.89
N TYR A 20 -5.20 5.12 4.13
CA TYR A 20 -3.79 5.13 4.54
C TYR A 20 -2.88 5.76 3.48
N SER A 21 -3.03 5.37 2.21
CA SER A 21 -2.27 5.97 1.10
C SER A 21 -2.57 7.45 0.92
N LYS A 22 -3.84 7.86 1.05
CA LYS A 22 -4.20 9.28 0.96
C LYS A 22 -3.52 10.10 2.07
N GLN A 23 -3.47 9.56 3.30
CA GLN A 23 -2.86 10.24 4.45
C GLN A 23 -1.32 10.38 4.31
N HIS A 24 -0.62 9.34 3.84
CA HIS A 24 0.86 9.31 3.86
C HIS A 24 1.51 9.66 2.51
N VAL A 25 0.79 9.44 1.41
CA VAL A 25 1.31 9.63 0.03
C VAL A 25 0.62 10.80 -0.67
N GLY A 26 -0.53 11.27 -0.17
CA GLY A 26 -1.26 12.41 -0.74
C GLY A 26 -2.16 12.06 -1.94
N LYS A 27 -2.07 10.84 -2.48
CA LYS A 27 -3.00 10.26 -3.46
C LYS A 27 -3.29 8.81 -3.08
N GLY A 28 -4.56 8.42 -3.11
CA GLY A 28 -4.96 7.02 -3.00
C GLY A 28 -4.88 6.30 -4.35
N PRO A 29 -4.58 4.98 -4.38
CA PRO A 29 -4.66 4.19 -5.60
C PRO A 29 -6.05 4.30 -6.24
N GLU A 30 -6.11 4.34 -7.57
CA GLU A 30 -7.35 4.48 -8.34
C GLU A 30 -8.18 3.20 -8.23
N LYS A 31 -7.54 2.05 -8.47
CA LYS A 31 -8.14 0.72 -8.25
C LYS A 31 -7.40 -0.02 -7.14
N VAL A 32 -8.17 -0.66 -6.29
CA VAL A 32 -7.70 -1.55 -5.23
C VAL A 32 -8.55 -2.80 -5.30
N GLN A 33 -7.91 -3.95 -5.49
CA GLN A 33 -8.53 -5.27 -5.42
C GLN A 33 -7.85 -6.04 -4.31
N VAL A 34 -8.63 -6.47 -3.32
CA VAL A 34 -8.14 -7.26 -2.19
C VAL A 34 -8.71 -8.65 -2.30
N SER A 35 -7.87 -9.64 -2.04
CA SER A 35 -8.30 -11.02 -1.80
C SER A 35 -7.64 -11.54 -0.51
N PHE A 36 -8.35 -12.41 0.20
CA PHE A 36 -7.82 -13.08 1.38
C PHE A 36 -7.47 -14.53 1.05
N LYS A 37 -6.25 -14.97 1.40
CA LYS A 37 -5.80 -16.36 1.28
C LYS A 37 -5.33 -16.85 2.65
N GLY A 38 -6.21 -17.56 3.36
CA GLY A 38 -5.99 -17.90 4.77
C GLY A 38 -5.87 -16.63 5.62
N ASN A 39 -4.77 -16.51 6.36
CA ASN A 39 -4.48 -15.34 7.20
C ASN A 39 -3.82 -14.19 6.44
N TRP A 40 -3.58 -14.34 5.14
CA TRP A 40 -2.95 -13.32 4.31
C TRP A 40 -3.98 -12.47 3.57
N ALA A 41 -3.74 -11.17 3.52
CA ALA A 41 -4.40 -10.25 2.61
C ALA A 41 -3.46 -9.92 1.45
N ILE A 42 -3.94 -10.06 0.21
CA ILE A 42 -3.20 -9.71 -1.01
C ILE A 42 -3.94 -8.54 -1.65
N ALA A 43 -3.26 -7.41 -1.83
CA ALA A 43 -3.84 -6.21 -2.42
C ALA A 43 -3.15 -5.84 -3.73
N TYR A 44 -3.90 -5.87 -4.83
CA TYR A 44 -3.48 -5.37 -6.13
C TYR A 44 -3.95 -3.93 -6.29
N MET A 45 -3.01 -3.03 -6.57
CA MET A 45 -3.29 -1.59 -6.64
C MET A 45 -2.77 -0.99 -7.95
N THR A 46 -3.58 -0.14 -8.60
CA THR A 46 -3.15 0.63 -9.77
C THR A 46 -3.46 2.12 -9.62
N GLY A 47 -2.79 2.97 -10.39
CA GLY A 47 -2.97 4.42 -10.31
C GLY A 47 -2.41 5.05 -9.02
N ALA A 48 -1.44 4.40 -8.38
CA ALA A 48 -0.82 4.85 -7.13
C ALA A 48 0.26 5.94 -7.31
N LEU A 49 0.48 6.39 -8.55
CA LEU A 49 1.36 7.50 -8.87
C LEU A 49 0.56 8.80 -8.98
N SER A 50 1.07 9.86 -8.37
CA SER A 50 0.60 11.23 -8.57
C SER A 50 0.95 11.74 -9.97
N LYS A 51 0.33 12.84 -10.41
CA LYS A 51 0.65 13.48 -11.70
C LYS A 51 2.12 13.90 -11.80
N VAL A 52 2.70 14.34 -10.69
CA VAL A 52 4.13 14.72 -10.60
C VAL A 52 5.01 13.48 -10.76
N GLU A 53 4.65 12.37 -10.11
CA GLU A 53 5.37 11.11 -10.27
C GLU A 53 5.24 10.53 -11.68
N GLN A 54 4.07 10.67 -12.31
CA GLN A 54 3.89 10.29 -13.73
C GLN A 54 4.73 11.16 -14.66
N PHE A 55 4.90 12.45 -14.37
CA PHE A 55 5.78 13.34 -15.13
C PHE A 55 7.24 12.88 -15.08
N TYR A 56 7.72 12.43 -13.91
CA TYR A 56 9.07 11.89 -13.78
C TYR A 56 9.32 10.63 -14.60
N LEU A 57 8.29 9.85 -14.94
CA LEU A 57 8.43 8.69 -15.83
C LEU A 57 8.68 9.07 -17.30
N GLY A 58 8.55 10.35 -17.68
CA GLY A 58 8.85 10.81 -19.04
C GLY A 58 10.36 10.90 -19.33
N ASP A 59 11.21 10.78 -18.32
CA ASP A 59 12.67 10.88 -18.43
C ASP A 59 13.34 9.76 -17.59
N LYS A 60 14.26 9.01 -18.22
CA LYS A 60 14.98 7.90 -17.58
C LYS A 60 15.74 8.31 -16.32
N GLN A 61 16.28 9.53 -16.25
CA GLN A 61 16.99 10.00 -15.05
C GLN A 61 16.01 10.24 -13.89
N ASN A 62 14.85 10.81 -14.19
CA ASN A 62 13.81 11.09 -13.22
C ASN A 62 13.09 9.81 -12.74
N GLU A 63 12.99 8.81 -13.61
CA GLU A 63 12.46 7.47 -13.25
C GLU A 63 13.31 6.78 -12.17
N VAL A 64 14.64 6.87 -12.27
CA VAL A 64 15.57 6.30 -11.26
C VAL A 64 15.40 7.02 -9.92
N MET A 65 15.31 8.35 -9.95
CA MET A 65 15.06 9.15 -8.74
C MET A 65 13.71 8.82 -8.10
N LEU A 66 12.67 8.59 -8.91
CA LEU A 66 11.35 8.19 -8.42
C LEU A 66 11.40 6.82 -7.73
N HIS A 67 12.09 5.83 -8.32
CA HIS A 67 12.28 4.52 -7.70
C HIS A 67 13.00 4.64 -6.36
N TYR A 68 14.13 5.35 -6.34
CA TYR A 68 14.91 5.58 -5.14
C TYR A 68 14.06 6.23 -4.04
N ASN A 69 13.36 7.32 -4.35
CA ASN A 69 12.53 8.03 -3.39
C ASN A 69 11.40 7.15 -2.81
N ARG A 70 10.74 6.31 -3.63
CA ARG A 70 9.70 5.41 -3.13
C ARG A 70 10.30 4.33 -2.23
N THR A 71 11.45 3.76 -2.56
CA THR A 71 12.16 2.80 -1.72
C THR A 71 12.58 3.42 -0.38
N GLU A 72 13.19 4.61 -0.40
CA GLU A 72 13.64 5.28 0.82
C GLU A 72 12.46 5.72 1.70
N LYS A 73 11.37 6.24 1.10
CA LYS A 73 10.15 6.59 1.85
C LYS A 73 9.53 5.37 2.53
N ILE A 74 9.55 4.19 1.88
CA ILE A 74 9.09 2.95 2.48
C ILE A 74 9.99 2.55 3.66
N LYS A 75 11.32 2.64 3.52
CA LYS A 75 12.25 2.36 4.62
C LYS A 75 12.01 3.28 5.81
N GLN A 76 11.81 4.58 5.58
CA GLN A 76 11.47 5.54 6.63
C GLN A 76 10.16 5.18 7.33
N LEU A 77 9.11 4.84 6.58
CA LEU A 77 7.84 4.37 7.16
C LEU A 77 8.03 3.13 8.05
N TYR A 78 8.92 2.20 7.66
CA TYR A 78 9.24 1.05 8.49
C TYR A 78 10.08 1.39 9.71
N SER A 79 10.98 2.37 9.63
CA SER A 79 11.77 2.85 10.78
C SER A 79 10.90 3.54 11.84
N ASP A 80 9.82 4.20 11.42
CA ASP A 80 8.86 4.83 12.32
C ASP A 80 7.92 3.82 13.00
N ILE A 81 7.85 2.60 12.47
CA ILE A 81 7.12 1.50 13.09
C ILE A 81 8.02 0.85 14.14
N LYS A 82 7.58 0.88 15.41
CA LYS A 82 8.17 0.12 16.51
C LYS A 82 8.13 -1.38 16.20
N LEU A 83 9.25 -1.91 15.68
CA LEU A 83 9.41 -3.31 15.25
C LEU A 83 9.17 -4.33 16.38
N ASP A 84 9.30 -3.90 17.63
CA ASP A 84 9.00 -4.60 18.87
C ASP A 84 7.52 -5.03 18.99
N GLU A 85 6.58 -4.31 18.37
CA GLU A 85 5.15 -4.68 18.38
C GLU A 85 4.80 -5.75 17.33
N ILE A 86 5.55 -5.82 16.23
CA ILE A 86 5.31 -6.78 15.14
C ILE A 86 5.85 -8.18 15.49
N GLY A 87 6.94 -8.26 16.26
CA GLY A 87 7.54 -9.53 16.69
C GLY A 87 6.62 -10.37 17.59
N ASN A 88 5.82 -9.71 18.44
CA ASN A 88 4.90 -10.39 19.36
C ASN A 88 3.65 -10.96 18.67
N ALA A 89 3.28 -10.50 17.48
CA ALA A 89 2.12 -11.00 16.73
C ALA A 89 2.42 -12.28 15.92
N ARG A 90 3.67 -12.75 15.86
CA ARG A 90 4.06 -13.97 15.13
C ARG A 90 4.24 -15.22 16.01
N TRP A 91 4.12 -15.10 17.34
CA TRP A 91 4.29 -16.20 18.29
C TRP A 91 3.34 -16.13 19.51
N SER A 92 2.06 -15.84 19.28
CA SER A 92 1.00 -15.98 20.28
C SER A 92 -0.24 -16.62 19.66
#